data_AF-A0A9Q8VCW2-F1
#
_entry.id   AF-A0A9Q8VCW2-F1
#
_cell.length_a   1.000
_cell.length_b   1.000
_cell.length_c   1.000
_cell.angle_alpha   90.00
_cell.angle_beta   90.00
_cell.angle_gamma   90.00
#
_symmetry.space_group_name_H-M   'P 1'
#
loop_
_entity.id
_entity.type
_entity.pdbx_description
1 polymer ?
#
loop_
_entity_poly.entity_id
_entity_poly.type
_entity_poly.pdbx_seq_one_letter_code
_entity_poly.pdbx_strand_id
1 'polypeptide(L)'
;MGALFSRPGREDSALPTGAFSAGNLSSLDSPSIAPYLGINTGLYNGIPTSDLPPIPFEWIVSPRNVTDTCPNGARILTWFGVTEAVITLLTPLVAYRPLIHFLSRGLLGRRSKNSLWLAWTVTFACQLVANAVAAGLIGNTPGYGHLNMLHIFTVLMARPRFHFVVLGLLRTVVRVRRPRSWDGGTNNNNKTTIIRRKDDGGVEFPYTDAWIATSLSEMLLLIVSAIFTGVTWHRLPEASKAREFISDHVSFVASAPGLLLLCMVALVPFHKRYGEAFPSEGRRYETGRHWGVRVRRDGTARVGVKHTKRQTVLKRWASAVVGGIVLAYVTLVQFAYWARFLEMSGVLFCPPKLVSTGIVWTVFTLAGLVAGAAS
;
A
#
# COMPACT_ATOMS: atom_id res chain seq x y z
N MET A 1 12.70 -3.17 14.99
CA MET A 1 12.02 -2.24 14.05
C MET A 1 11.35 -1.08 14.79
N GLY A 2 10.52 -1.31 15.82
CA GLY A 2 9.84 -0.25 16.58
C GLY A 2 10.71 0.73 17.38
N ALA A 3 11.97 0.37 17.68
CA ALA A 3 12.93 1.28 18.32
C ALA A 3 13.60 2.27 17.35
N LEU A 4 13.51 2.03 16.03
CA LEU A 4 14.14 2.89 15.02
C LEU A 4 13.41 4.23 14.83
N PHE A 5 12.14 4.32 15.26
CA PHE A 5 11.28 5.50 15.08
C PHE A 5 10.84 6.15 16.39
N SER A 6 11.29 5.63 17.54
CA SER A 6 11.12 6.31 18.82
C SER A 6 12.11 7.46 18.92
N ARG A 7 11.66 8.62 19.39
CA ARG A 7 12.53 9.77 19.67
C ARG A 7 13.66 9.36 20.64
N PRO A 8 14.94 9.60 20.31
CA PRO A 8 16.01 9.41 21.27
C PRO A 8 15.85 10.38 22.44
N GLY A 9 15.88 9.88 23.68
CA GLY A 9 15.81 10.69 24.91
C GLY A 9 14.46 10.74 25.63
N ARG A 10 13.45 9.97 25.20
CA ARG A 10 12.23 9.78 26.00
C ARG A 10 12.46 8.66 27.03
N GLU A 11 12.25 8.94 28.31
CA GLU A 11 12.42 7.97 29.41
C GLU A 11 11.46 6.76 29.30
N ASP A 12 10.38 6.87 28.52
CA ASP A 12 9.31 5.86 28.36
C ASP A 12 9.57 4.80 27.27
N SER A 13 10.81 4.32 27.10
CA SER A 13 11.04 3.11 26.28
C SER A 13 10.59 1.82 26.98
N ALA A 14 10.32 1.91 28.29
CA ALA A 14 9.68 0.87 29.06
C ALA A 14 8.23 0.67 28.59
N LEU A 15 7.81 -0.59 28.50
CA LEU A 15 6.42 -0.93 28.20
C LEU A 15 5.48 -0.31 29.25
N PRO A 16 4.29 0.18 28.86
CA PRO A 16 3.34 0.71 29.83
C PRO A 16 2.93 -0.39 30.83
N THR A 17 2.61 0.00 32.05
CA THR A 17 2.14 -0.93 33.08
C THR A 17 0.93 -1.73 32.57
N GLY A 18 0.98 -3.06 32.64
CA GLY A 18 -0.09 -3.92 32.12
C GLY A 18 0.02 -4.26 30.64
N ALA A 19 1.06 -3.79 29.93
CA ALA A 19 1.37 -4.29 28.59
C ALA A 19 2.01 -5.68 28.65
N PHE A 20 1.53 -6.55 27.77
CA PHE A 20 2.11 -7.86 27.53
C PHE A 20 2.29 -8.06 26.03
N SER A 21 3.29 -8.84 25.65
CA SER A 21 3.45 -9.25 24.26
C SER A 21 2.24 -10.05 23.79
N ALA A 22 1.85 -9.86 22.52
CA ALA A 22 0.71 -10.54 21.93
C ALA A 22 0.84 -12.06 22.09
N GLY A 23 -0.24 -12.70 22.55
CA GLY A 23 -0.30 -14.14 22.78
C GLY A 23 0.31 -14.62 24.11
N ASN A 24 0.78 -13.73 24.99
CA ASN A 24 1.25 -14.13 26.31
C ASN A 24 0.09 -14.47 27.25
N LEU A 25 -0.05 -15.75 27.60
CA LEU A 25 -1.14 -16.25 28.46
C LEU A 25 -1.07 -15.75 29.91
N SER A 26 0.10 -15.30 30.39
CA SER A 26 0.21 -14.70 31.74
C SER A 26 -0.60 -13.41 31.88
N SER A 27 -1.08 -12.86 30.77
CA SER A 27 -1.93 -11.66 30.76
C SER A 27 -3.40 -11.93 31.09
N LEU A 28 -3.82 -13.20 31.16
CA LEU A 28 -5.22 -13.58 31.44
C LEU A 28 -5.69 -13.16 32.83
N ASP A 29 -4.80 -13.16 33.82
CA ASP A 29 -5.11 -12.79 35.20
C ASP A 29 -4.85 -11.29 35.47
N SER A 30 -4.38 -10.54 34.46
CA SER A 30 -4.06 -9.12 34.65
C SER A 30 -5.33 -8.26 34.73
N PRO A 31 -5.44 -7.36 35.71
CA PRO A 31 -6.60 -6.46 35.83
C PRO A 31 -6.77 -5.51 34.64
N SER A 32 -5.68 -5.24 33.90
CA SER A 32 -5.70 -4.39 32.70
C SER A 32 -6.21 -5.11 31.43
N ILE A 33 -6.36 -6.43 31.46
CA ILE A 33 -6.68 -7.25 30.27
C ILE A 33 -7.93 -8.11 30.48
N ALA A 34 -8.02 -8.81 31.61
CA ALA A 34 -9.11 -9.77 31.88
C ALA A 34 -10.52 -9.18 31.69
N PRO A 35 -10.84 -7.94 32.15
CA PRO A 35 -12.17 -7.36 32.01
C PRO A 35 -12.57 -7.04 30.56
N TYR A 36 -11.59 -6.94 29.66
CA TYR A 36 -11.79 -6.45 28.29
C TYR A 36 -11.74 -7.56 27.24
N LEU A 37 -11.61 -8.82 27.66
CA LEU A 37 -11.68 -9.97 26.77
C LEU A 37 -13.02 -10.02 26.05
N GLY A 38 -12.95 -10.05 24.72
CA GLY A 38 -14.15 -10.05 23.89
C GLY A 38 -14.94 -8.74 23.86
N ILE A 39 -14.33 -7.62 24.27
CA ILE A 39 -14.98 -6.31 24.16
C ILE A 39 -14.26 -5.52 23.08
N ASN A 40 -14.89 -5.33 21.92
CA ASN A 40 -14.32 -4.50 20.84
C ASN A 40 -15.10 -3.23 20.52
N THR A 41 -16.05 -2.89 21.39
CA THR A 41 -16.86 -1.69 21.34
C THR A 41 -16.98 -1.13 22.74
N GLY A 42 -16.81 0.17 22.91
CA GLY A 42 -17.00 0.80 24.21
C GLY A 42 -16.69 2.28 24.19
N LEU A 43 -17.23 2.99 25.17
CA LEU A 43 -16.83 4.35 25.52
C LEU A 43 -15.93 4.26 26.75
N TYR A 44 -14.87 5.06 26.78
CA TYR A 44 -13.91 5.09 27.90
C TYR A 44 -14.44 5.85 29.14
N ASN A 45 -15.68 6.34 29.10
CA ASN A 45 -16.24 7.20 30.13
C ASN A 45 -16.48 6.41 31.42
N GLY A 46 -15.92 6.91 32.54
CA GLY A 46 -16.15 6.34 33.87
C GLY A 46 -15.19 5.23 34.29
N ILE A 47 -14.19 4.89 33.47
CA ILE A 47 -13.14 3.92 33.82
C ILE A 47 -11.90 4.67 34.32
N PRO A 48 -11.34 4.35 35.50
CA PRO A 48 -10.10 4.96 35.98
C PRO A 48 -8.92 4.62 35.05
N THR A 49 -7.97 5.55 34.92
CA THR A 49 -6.87 5.43 33.95
C THR A 49 -5.90 4.28 34.23
N SER A 50 -5.83 3.81 35.49
CA SER A 50 -5.03 2.65 35.91
C SER A 50 -5.55 1.33 35.37
N ASP A 51 -6.85 1.27 35.08
CA ASP A 51 -7.55 0.02 34.78
C ASP A 51 -7.84 -0.11 33.28
N LEU A 52 -7.39 0.85 32.47
CA LEU A 52 -7.60 0.84 31.03
C LEU A 52 -6.69 -0.18 30.34
N PRO A 53 -7.17 -0.84 29.27
CA PRO A 53 -6.32 -1.70 28.49
C PRO A 53 -5.22 -0.88 27.77
N PRO A 54 -4.05 -1.48 27.51
CA PRO A 54 -2.94 -0.81 26.85
C PRO A 54 -3.16 -0.62 25.33
N ILE A 55 -4.37 -0.90 24.82
CA ILE A 55 -4.79 -0.69 23.43
C ILE A 55 -6.23 -0.19 23.37
N PRO A 56 -6.66 0.50 22.30
CA PRO A 56 -8.04 0.94 22.19
C PRO A 56 -9.01 -0.24 22.01
N PHE A 57 -10.23 -0.13 22.55
CA PHE A 57 -11.29 -1.16 22.46
C PHE A 57 -11.55 -1.59 21.02
N GLU A 58 -11.59 -0.66 20.07
CA GLU A 58 -11.85 -0.98 18.66
C GLU A 58 -10.76 -1.86 18.01
N TRP A 59 -9.60 -1.99 18.64
CA TRP A 59 -8.49 -2.82 18.18
C TRP A 59 -8.47 -4.21 18.83
N ILE A 60 -9.36 -4.47 19.79
CA ILE A 60 -9.45 -5.75 20.49
C ILE A 60 -10.06 -6.80 19.56
N VAL A 61 -9.32 -7.88 19.37
CA VAL A 61 -9.73 -9.06 18.60
C VAL A 61 -9.39 -10.28 19.44
N SER A 62 -10.23 -10.58 20.43
CA SER A 62 -10.03 -11.70 21.35
C SER A 62 -11.33 -12.47 21.59
N PRO A 63 -11.25 -13.77 21.89
CA PRO A 63 -12.40 -14.52 22.36
C PRO A 63 -12.67 -14.19 23.84
N ARG A 64 -13.89 -14.42 24.33
CA ARG A 64 -14.21 -14.27 25.76
C ARG A 64 -13.43 -15.26 26.63
N ASN A 65 -13.32 -16.50 26.16
CA ASN A 65 -12.55 -17.55 26.79
C ASN A 65 -11.37 -17.87 25.88
N VAL A 66 -10.18 -17.49 26.32
CA VAL A 66 -8.94 -17.79 25.61
C VAL A 66 -8.54 -19.22 25.91
N THR A 67 -8.56 -20.08 24.89
CA THR A 67 -7.87 -21.37 24.92
C THR A 67 -6.38 -21.16 24.64
N ASP A 68 -5.52 -22.12 24.99
CA ASP A 68 -4.04 -22.05 24.92
C ASP A 68 -3.42 -21.75 23.53
N THR A 69 -4.20 -21.36 22.53
CA THR A 69 -3.83 -21.31 21.11
C THR A 69 -3.73 -19.90 20.52
N CYS A 70 -3.38 -18.88 21.31
CA CYS A 70 -3.16 -17.53 20.77
C CYS A 70 -1.81 -17.38 20.06
N PRO A 71 -1.77 -16.81 18.84
CA PRO A 71 -0.50 -16.61 18.14
C PRO A 71 0.34 -15.52 18.80
N ASN A 72 1.63 -15.80 19.00
CA ASN A 72 2.58 -14.78 19.46
C ASN A 72 2.68 -13.63 18.44
N GLY A 73 2.91 -12.40 18.89
CA GLY A 73 3.14 -11.22 18.05
C GLY A 73 4.20 -11.42 16.97
N ALA A 74 5.30 -12.11 17.28
CA ALA A 74 6.31 -12.45 16.26
C ALA A 74 5.72 -13.29 15.12
N ARG A 75 4.88 -14.29 15.45
CA ARG A 75 4.20 -15.14 14.47
C ARG A 75 3.22 -14.35 13.60
N ILE A 76 2.51 -13.38 14.17
CA ILE A 76 1.59 -12.50 13.44
C ILE A 76 2.37 -11.64 12.42
N LEU A 77 3.44 -10.97 12.86
CA LEU A 77 4.29 -10.16 11.99
C LEU A 77 4.96 -11.00 10.89
N THR A 78 5.44 -12.20 11.23
CA THR A 78 6.00 -13.13 10.23
C THR A 78 4.95 -13.48 9.20
N TRP A 79 3.70 -13.75 9.58
CA TRP A 79 2.63 -14.03 8.60
C TRP A 79 2.29 -12.84 7.70
N PHE A 80 2.31 -11.61 8.23
CA PHE A 80 2.18 -10.41 7.40
C PHE A 80 3.35 -10.30 6.40
N GLY A 81 4.58 -10.51 6.86
CA GLY A 81 5.77 -10.49 6.02
C GLY A 81 5.76 -11.58 4.94
N VAL A 82 5.41 -12.82 5.30
CA VAL A 82 5.33 -13.96 4.36
C VAL A 82 4.25 -13.71 3.30
N THR A 83 3.07 -13.25 3.70
CA THR A 83 1.98 -12.96 2.76
C THR A 83 2.40 -11.89 1.76
N GLU A 84 2.99 -10.79 2.22
CA GLU A 84 3.47 -9.72 1.34
C GLU A 84 4.68 -10.13 0.50
N ALA A 85 5.57 -10.99 1.00
CA ALA A 85 6.67 -11.53 0.23
C ALA A 85 6.16 -12.38 -0.94
N VAL A 86 5.17 -13.24 -0.73
CA VAL A 86 4.52 -14.03 -1.80
C VAL A 86 3.88 -13.10 -2.84
N ILE A 87 3.09 -12.11 -2.41
CA ILE A 87 2.46 -11.15 -3.33
C ILE A 87 3.53 -10.41 -4.13
N THR A 88 4.61 -9.98 -3.46
CA THR A 88 5.71 -9.22 -4.08
C THR A 88 6.49 -10.05 -5.09
N LEU A 89 6.71 -11.34 -4.84
CA LEU A 89 7.36 -12.26 -5.78
C LEU A 89 6.50 -12.51 -7.04
N LEU A 90 5.18 -12.54 -6.88
CA LEU A 90 4.24 -12.76 -7.99
C LEU A 90 3.93 -11.46 -8.76
N THR A 91 4.12 -10.30 -8.14
CA THR A 91 3.82 -8.98 -8.71
C THR A 91 4.49 -8.74 -10.07
N PRO A 92 5.79 -9.02 -10.30
CA PRO A 92 6.41 -8.85 -11.61
C PRO A 92 5.72 -9.67 -12.71
N LEU A 93 5.16 -10.84 -12.40
CA LEU A 93 4.48 -11.67 -13.40
C LEU A 93 3.07 -11.13 -13.65
N VAL A 94 2.30 -10.95 -12.58
CA VAL A 94 0.87 -10.65 -12.64
C VAL A 94 0.61 -9.21 -13.10
N ALA A 95 1.48 -8.27 -12.76
CA ALA A 95 1.35 -6.87 -13.17
C ALA A 95 1.99 -6.57 -14.55
N TYR A 96 2.53 -7.58 -15.23
CA TYR A 96 3.17 -7.40 -16.53
C TYR A 96 2.13 -7.41 -17.65
N ARG A 97 1.75 -6.21 -18.11
CA ARG A 97 0.76 -6.00 -19.18
C ARG A 97 0.95 -6.89 -20.42
N PRO A 98 2.17 -7.10 -20.98
CA PRO A 98 2.34 -7.97 -22.15
C PRO A 98 1.94 -9.43 -21.89
N LEU A 99 2.20 -9.94 -20.68
CA LEU A 99 1.77 -11.29 -20.30
C LEU A 99 0.24 -11.37 -20.21
N ILE A 100 -0.42 -10.37 -19.62
CA ILE A 100 -1.89 -10.34 -19.58
C ILE A 100 -2.49 -10.27 -20.97
N HIS A 101 -1.94 -9.44 -21.85
CA HIS A 101 -2.41 -9.36 -23.22
C HIS A 101 -2.20 -10.68 -23.97
N PHE A 102 -1.08 -11.36 -23.74
CA PHE A 102 -0.82 -12.69 -24.30
C PHE A 102 -1.82 -13.73 -23.78
N LEU A 103 -1.99 -13.84 -22.45
CA LEU A 103 -2.89 -14.80 -21.81
C LEU A 103 -4.36 -14.57 -22.17
N SER A 104 -4.79 -13.32 -22.27
CA SER A 104 -6.16 -12.94 -22.65
C SER A 104 -6.42 -13.00 -24.16
N ARG A 105 -5.47 -13.50 -24.96
CA ARG A 105 -5.54 -13.52 -26.45
C ARG A 105 -5.86 -12.13 -27.04
N GLY A 106 -5.37 -11.10 -26.37
CA GLY A 106 -5.55 -9.71 -26.74
C GLY A 106 -6.91 -9.11 -26.42
N LEU A 107 -7.74 -9.72 -25.56
CA LEU A 107 -8.97 -9.08 -25.05
C LEU A 107 -8.65 -8.02 -23.99
N LEU A 108 -7.75 -8.35 -23.06
CA LEU A 108 -7.32 -7.47 -21.96
C LEU A 108 -5.95 -6.87 -22.25
N GLY A 109 -5.61 -5.78 -21.56
CA GLY A 109 -4.34 -5.07 -21.74
C GLY A 109 -4.29 -4.22 -23.01
N ARG A 110 -5.41 -4.02 -23.72
CA ARG A 110 -5.53 -3.01 -24.79
C ARG A 110 -5.64 -1.62 -24.18
N ARG A 111 -5.03 -0.62 -24.82
CA ARG A 111 -5.16 0.76 -24.36
C ARG A 111 -6.56 1.28 -24.63
N SER A 112 -7.27 1.60 -23.56
CA SER A 112 -8.53 2.34 -23.64
C SER A 112 -8.41 3.66 -22.89
N LYS A 113 -9.16 4.67 -23.35
CA LYS A 113 -9.15 6.03 -22.79
C LYS A 113 -9.62 6.04 -21.33
N ASN A 114 -10.56 5.16 -20.97
CA ASN A 114 -11.22 5.15 -19.65
C ASN A 114 -10.88 3.92 -18.78
N SER A 115 -10.03 3.01 -19.25
CA SER A 115 -9.74 1.75 -18.54
C SER A 115 -9.14 1.95 -17.15
N LEU A 116 -8.34 3.00 -16.95
CA LEU A 116 -7.69 3.27 -15.67
C LEU A 116 -8.70 3.56 -14.56
N TRP A 117 -9.79 4.27 -14.87
CA TRP A 117 -10.86 4.56 -13.90
C TRP A 117 -11.51 3.29 -13.36
N LEU A 118 -11.66 2.29 -14.22
CA LEU A 118 -12.18 0.98 -13.82
C LEU A 118 -11.09 0.14 -13.11
N ALA A 119 -9.84 0.26 -13.53
CA ALA A 119 -8.74 -0.50 -12.96
C ALA A 119 -8.52 -0.20 -11.47
N TRP A 120 -8.41 1.08 -11.10
CA TRP A 120 -8.14 1.46 -9.71
C TRP A 120 -9.33 1.15 -8.80
N THR A 121 -10.57 1.31 -9.30
CA THR A 121 -11.78 0.96 -8.53
C THR A 121 -11.87 -0.53 -8.28
N VAL A 122 -11.55 -1.37 -9.27
CA VAL A 122 -11.47 -2.83 -9.09
C VAL A 122 -10.35 -3.20 -8.13
N THR A 123 -9.14 -2.63 -8.26
CA THR A 123 -8.04 -2.88 -7.32
C THR A 123 -8.43 -2.52 -5.88
N PHE A 124 -9.07 -1.36 -5.69
CA PHE A 124 -9.56 -0.92 -4.38
C PHE A 124 -10.66 -1.82 -3.84
N ALA A 125 -11.66 -2.16 -4.66
CA ALA A 125 -12.74 -3.06 -4.30
C ALA A 125 -12.22 -4.45 -3.90
N CYS A 126 -11.24 -5.00 -4.63
CA CYS A 126 -10.60 -6.26 -4.25
C CYS A 126 -9.99 -6.20 -2.85
N GLN A 127 -9.32 -5.10 -2.49
CA GLN A 127 -8.74 -4.94 -1.15
C GLN A 127 -9.82 -4.81 -0.06
N LEU A 128 -10.91 -4.08 -0.33
CA LEU A 128 -12.04 -4.00 0.59
C LEU A 128 -12.68 -5.39 0.79
N VAL A 129 -12.94 -6.12 -0.30
CA VAL A 129 -13.51 -7.47 -0.21
C VAL A 129 -12.58 -8.42 0.54
N ALA A 130 -11.26 -8.34 0.31
CA ALA A 130 -10.29 -9.16 1.03
C ALA A 130 -10.38 -8.96 2.55
N ASN A 131 -10.45 -7.70 3.00
CA ASN A 131 -10.58 -7.37 4.41
C ASN A 131 -11.95 -7.74 4.98
N ALA A 132 -13.02 -7.61 4.19
CA ALA A 132 -14.37 -7.99 4.60
C ALA A 132 -14.50 -9.51 4.77
N VAL A 133 -13.97 -10.29 3.82
CA VAL A 133 -13.92 -11.75 3.91
C VAL A 133 -13.05 -12.18 5.09
N ALA A 134 -11.88 -11.56 5.29
CA ALA A 134 -11.02 -11.87 6.43
C ALA A 134 -11.70 -11.54 7.78
N ALA A 135 -12.41 -10.41 7.87
CA ALA A 135 -13.19 -10.06 9.06
C ALA A 135 -14.33 -11.06 9.31
N GLY A 136 -15.04 -11.50 8.25
CA GLY A 136 -16.05 -12.55 8.34
C GLY A 136 -15.49 -13.90 8.76
N LEU A 137 -14.29 -14.28 8.28
CA LEU A 137 -13.60 -15.50 8.71
C LEU A 137 -13.25 -15.47 10.21
N ILE A 138 -12.88 -14.30 10.74
CA ILE A 138 -12.61 -14.11 12.16
C ILE A 138 -13.92 -14.13 12.95
N GLY A 139 -14.91 -13.32 12.58
CA GLY A 139 -16.19 -13.24 13.32
C GLY A 139 -16.96 -14.58 13.34
N ASN A 140 -16.83 -15.40 12.31
CA ASN A 140 -17.46 -16.73 12.25
C ASN A 140 -16.67 -17.83 12.97
N THR A 141 -15.54 -17.52 13.61
CA THR A 141 -14.84 -18.52 14.45
C THR A 141 -15.52 -18.65 15.81
N PRO A 142 -15.65 -19.88 16.35
CA PRO A 142 -16.20 -20.09 17.68
C PRO A 142 -15.47 -19.23 18.71
N GLY A 143 -16.23 -18.48 19.52
CA GLY A 143 -15.68 -17.56 20.51
C GLY A 143 -15.55 -16.10 20.07
N TYR A 144 -15.60 -15.79 18.77
CA TYR A 144 -15.42 -14.42 18.24
C TYR A 144 -16.71 -13.75 17.71
N GLY A 145 -17.84 -14.48 17.71
CA GLY A 145 -19.09 -14.01 17.09
C GLY A 145 -19.75 -12.79 17.75
N HIS A 146 -19.29 -12.39 18.93
CA HIS A 146 -19.78 -11.22 19.65
C HIS A 146 -19.03 -9.93 19.29
N LEU A 147 -17.92 -10.04 18.54
CA LEU A 147 -17.11 -8.90 18.13
C LEU A 147 -17.79 -8.18 16.97
N ASN A 148 -17.79 -6.85 17.01
CA ASN A 148 -18.23 -6.02 15.90
C ASN A 148 -17.30 -6.23 14.68
N MET A 149 -17.86 -6.82 13.61
CA MET A 149 -17.13 -7.11 12.37
C MET A 149 -16.58 -5.86 11.69
N LEU A 150 -17.22 -4.69 11.85
CA LEU A 150 -16.77 -3.45 11.24
C LEU A 150 -15.41 -3.01 11.81
N HIS A 151 -15.21 -3.17 13.12
CA HIS A 151 -13.94 -2.84 13.76
C HIS A 151 -12.83 -3.82 13.34
N ILE A 152 -13.13 -5.11 13.26
CA ILE A 152 -12.18 -6.11 12.75
C ILE A 152 -11.79 -5.75 11.31
N PHE A 153 -12.77 -5.44 10.47
CA PHE A 153 -12.56 -5.02 9.08
C PHE A 153 -11.60 -3.81 9.00
N THR A 154 -11.84 -2.76 9.77
CA THR A 154 -10.99 -1.55 9.76
C THR A 154 -9.59 -1.79 10.32
N VAL A 155 -9.44 -2.64 11.33
CA VAL A 155 -8.12 -3.06 11.85
C VAL A 155 -7.33 -3.81 10.78
N LEU A 156 -7.96 -4.72 10.03
CA LEU A 156 -7.30 -5.46 8.96
C LEU A 156 -6.92 -4.57 7.77
N MET A 157 -7.64 -3.48 7.52
CA MET A 157 -7.25 -2.48 6.51
C MET A 157 -5.93 -1.77 6.84
N ALA A 158 -5.59 -1.64 8.13
CA ALA A 158 -4.35 -1.03 8.60
C ALA A 158 -3.11 -1.94 8.45
N ARG A 159 -3.27 -3.15 7.91
CA ARG A 159 -2.18 -4.12 7.69
C ARG A 159 -1.08 -3.52 6.78
N PRO A 160 0.21 -3.76 7.10
CA PRO A 160 1.31 -3.28 6.29
C PRO A 160 1.35 -4.00 4.94
N ARG A 161 1.61 -3.25 3.87
CA ARG A 161 1.71 -3.75 2.49
C ARG A 161 2.97 -3.26 1.82
N PHE A 162 3.61 -4.09 0.99
CA PHE A 162 4.91 -3.76 0.38
C PHE A 162 4.94 -3.86 -1.15
N HIS A 163 4.04 -4.64 -1.75
CA HIS A 163 4.08 -4.96 -3.18
C HIS A 163 4.07 -3.72 -4.11
N PHE A 164 3.46 -2.60 -3.70
CA PHE A 164 3.46 -1.37 -4.49
C PHE A 164 4.87 -0.76 -4.63
N VAL A 165 5.77 -0.93 -3.65
CA VAL A 165 7.17 -0.45 -3.75
C VAL A 165 7.85 -1.10 -4.97
N VAL A 166 7.67 -2.40 -5.14
CA VAL A 166 8.23 -3.14 -6.28
C VAL A 166 7.59 -2.71 -7.59
N LEU A 167 6.28 -2.45 -7.64
CA LEU A 167 5.65 -1.86 -8.84
C LEU A 167 6.24 -0.51 -9.20
N GLY A 168 6.48 0.36 -8.22
CA GLY A 168 7.12 1.66 -8.44
C GLY A 168 8.50 1.52 -9.07
N LEU A 169 9.32 0.59 -8.56
CA LEU A 169 10.63 0.27 -9.13
C LEU A 169 10.53 -0.33 -10.54
N LEU A 170 9.68 -1.34 -10.73
CA LEU A 170 9.49 -2.00 -12.03
C LEU A 170 8.99 -1.02 -13.10
N ARG A 171 8.10 -0.10 -12.74
CA ARG A 171 7.60 0.97 -13.63
C ARG A 171 8.73 1.83 -14.18
N THR A 172 9.74 2.14 -13.38
CA THR A 172 10.83 3.04 -13.78
C THR A 172 11.94 2.32 -14.56
N VAL A 173 12.22 1.07 -14.18
CA VAL A 173 13.33 0.27 -14.71
C VAL A 173 12.94 -0.49 -15.98
N VAL A 174 11.80 -1.18 -15.98
CA VAL A 174 11.46 -2.14 -17.04
C VAL A 174 10.86 -1.44 -18.26
N ARG A 175 11.42 -1.75 -19.42
CA ARG A 175 10.99 -1.22 -20.71
C ARG A 175 10.79 -2.35 -21.70
N VAL A 176 9.74 -2.25 -22.49
CA VAL A 176 9.43 -3.20 -23.54
C VAL A 176 9.24 -2.45 -24.84
N ARG A 177 9.72 -3.04 -25.94
CA ARG A 177 9.41 -2.53 -27.28
C ARG A 177 7.96 -2.85 -27.60
N ARG A 178 7.16 -1.83 -27.93
CA ARG A 178 5.74 -1.97 -28.24
C ARG A 178 5.56 -2.74 -29.56
N PRO A 179 4.85 -3.89 -29.55
CA PRO A 179 4.47 -4.57 -30.78
C PRO A 179 3.31 -3.85 -31.49
N ARG A 180 3.28 -3.92 -32.84
CA ARG A 180 2.28 -3.22 -33.68
C ARG A 180 0.82 -3.58 -33.36
N SER A 181 0.58 -4.78 -32.83
CA SER A 181 -0.75 -5.29 -32.49
C SER A 181 -1.38 -4.62 -31.27
N TRP A 182 -0.58 -3.93 -30.44
CA TRP A 182 -1.07 -3.22 -29.25
C TRP A 182 -1.66 -1.84 -29.53
N ASP A 183 -1.41 -1.29 -30.72
CA ASP A 183 -1.90 0.04 -31.11
C ASP A 183 -3.40 0.06 -31.45
N GLY A 184 -4.11 -1.07 -31.30
CA GLY A 184 -5.56 -1.12 -31.07
C GLY A 184 -6.43 -0.25 -31.98
N GLY A 185 -6.17 -0.24 -33.28
CA GLY A 185 -7.01 0.42 -34.28
C GLY A 185 -7.69 -0.60 -35.16
N THR A 186 -8.84 -1.13 -34.74
CA THR A 186 -9.70 -2.01 -35.57
C THR A 186 -10.42 -1.24 -36.68
N ASN A 187 -10.34 0.09 -36.67
CA ASN A 187 -10.70 0.96 -37.78
C ASN A 187 -9.53 1.91 -38.04
N ASN A 188 -9.15 2.08 -39.31
CA ASN A 188 -8.06 2.94 -39.79
C ASN A 188 -8.17 4.42 -39.34
N ASN A 189 -9.25 4.80 -38.67
CA ASN A 189 -9.57 6.17 -38.26
C ASN A 189 -9.17 6.51 -36.81
N ASN A 190 -8.74 5.51 -36.01
CA ASN A 190 -8.34 5.73 -34.61
C ASN A 190 -6.86 5.39 -34.36
N LYS A 191 -5.97 5.81 -35.26
CA LYS A 191 -4.56 5.99 -34.90
C LYS A 191 -4.53 7.02 -33.80
N THR A 192 -4.08 6.66 -32.60
CA THR A 192 -3.90 7.60 -31.48
C THR A 192 -3.23 8.88 -32.00
N THR A 193 -4.00 9.96 -32.10
CA THR A 193 -3.68 11.21 -32.82
C THR A 193 -2.55 12.01 -32.17
N ILE A 194 -1.95 11.49 -31.11
CA ILE A 194 -1.12 12.27 -30.20
C ILE A 194 0.33 12.37 -30.71
N ILE A 195 0.87 11.38 -31.45
CA ILE A 195 2.25 11.42 -31.97
C ILE A 195 2.38 10.68 -33.32
N ARG A 196 3.08 11.27 -34.30
CA ARG A 196 3.48 10.57 -35.53
C ARG A 196 4.41 9.41 -35.19
N ARG A 197 4.03 8.19 -35.60
CA ARG A 197 4.73 6.92 -35.32
C ARG A 197 6.23 6.91 -35.65
N LYS A 198 6.66 7.72 -36.61
CA LYS A 198 8.08 7.84 -37.01
C LYS A 198 8.94 8.47 -35.93
N ASP A 199 8.32 9.23 -35.02
CA ASP A 199 8.96 9.99 -33.95
C ASP A 199 8.75 9.35 -32.56
N ASP A 200 7.93 8.29 -32.46
CA ASP A 200 7.73 7.51 -31.23
C ASP A 200 8.76 6.37 -31.19
N GLY A 201 9.63 6.37 -30.18
CA GLY A 201 10.68 5.37 -29.98
C GLY A 201 10.16 3.95 -29.70
N GLY A 202 8.83 3.77 -29.65
CA GLY A 202 8.20 2.47 -29.49
C GLY A 202 8.48 1.83 -28.13
N VAL A 203 8.77 2.65 -27.11
CA VAL A 203 9.10 2.17 -25.76
C VAL A 203 7.86 2.28 -24.88
N GLU A 204 7.55 1.19 -24.18
CA GLU A 204 6.46 1.10 -23.23
C GLU A 204 6.96 0.65 -21.87
N PHE A 205 6.32 1.18 -20.82
CA PHE A 205 6.55 0.84 -19.44
C PHE A 205 5.38 -0.04 -18.96
N PRO A 206 5.54 -1.38 -18.98
CA PRO A 206 4.43 -2.32 -18.87
C PRO A 206 3.72 -2.29 -17.51
N TYR A 207 4.38 -1.79 -16.47
CA TYR A 207 3.85 -1.71 -15.10
C TYR A 207 3.17 -0.37 -14.78
N THR A 208 3.09 0.56 -15.74
CA THR A 208 2.61 1.93 -15.45
C THR A 208 1.17 1.94 -14.97
N ASP A 209 0.26 1.29 -15.70
CA ASP A 209 -1.15 1.29 -15.36
C ASP A 209 -1.42 0.54 -14.05
N ALA A 210 -0.76 -0.61 -13.85
CA ALA A 210 -0.80 -1.37 -12.59
C ALA A 210 -0.30 -0.56 -11.39
N TRP A 211 0.82 0.16 -11.54
CA TRP A 211 1.32 1.07 -10.51
C TRP A 211 0.28 2.14 -10.18
N ILE A 212 -0.26 2.85 -11.19
CA ILE A 212 -1.21 3.94 -10.93
C ILE A 212 -2.46 3.44 -10.21
N ALA A 213 -3.04 2.32 -10.68
CA ALA A 213 -4.20 1.71 -10.05
C ALA A 213 -3.92 1.28 -8.60
N THR A 214 -2.78 0.62 -8.38
CA THR A 214 -2.38 0.15 -7.05
C THR A 214 -2.08 1.31 -6.11
N SER A 215 -1.33 2.33 -6.53
CA SER A 215 -0.98 3.47 -5.67
C SER A 215 -2.18 4.30 -5.26
N LEU A 216 -3.16 4.49 -6.17
CA LEU A 216 -4.42 5.16 -5.83
C LEU A 216 -5.22 4.35 -4.80
N SER A 217 -5.35 3.05 -5.02
CA SER A 217 -6.00 2.13 -4.08
C SER A 217 -5.30 2.15 -2.70
N GLU A 218 -3.97 2.04 -2.67
CA GLU A 218 -3.18 2.07 -1.45
C GLU A 218 -3.32 3.43 -0.73
N MET A 219 -3.32 4.55 -1.45
CA MET A 219 -3.55 5.87 -0.84
C MET A 219 -4.90 5.95 -0.13
N LEU A 220 -5.98 5.48 -0.77
CA LEU A 220 -7.30 5.46 -0.14
C LEU A 220 -7.32 4.57 1.10
N LEU A 221 -6.67 3.41 1.05
CA LEU A 221 -6.60 2.50 2.18
C LEU A 221 -5.76 3.06 3.33
N LEU A 222 -4.69 3.81 3.01
CA LEU A 222 -3.91 4.55 4.02
C LEU A 222 -4.69 5.71 4.62
N ILE A 223 -5.53 6.41 3.84
CA ILE A 223 -6.42 7.46 4.38
C ILE A 223 -7.39 6.84 5.39
N VAL A 224 -8.04 5.73 5.03
CA VAL A 224 -8.95 5.02 5.93
C VAL A 224 -8.21 4.54 7.18
N SER A 225 -7.03 3.94 7.03
CA SER A 225 -6.21 3.49 8.15
C SER A 225 -5.76 4.67 9.05
N ALA A 226 -5.35 5.79 8.47
CA ALA A 226 -4.91 6.98 9.20
C ALA A 226 -6.05 7.56 10.04
N ILE A 227 -7.25 7.69 9.44
CA ILE A 227 -8.44 8.16 10.14
C ILE A 227 -8.81 7.20 11.26
N PHE A 228 -8.87 5.89 10.98
CA PHE A 228 -9.22 4.88 11.98
C PHE A 228 -8.24 4.89 13.15
N THR A 229 -6.95 4.73 12.88
CA THR A 229 -5.89 4.77 13.91
C THR A 229 -5.92 6.09 14.69
N GLY A 230 -6.01 7.23 14.02
CA GLY A 230 -6.06 8.54 14.68
C GLY A 230 -7.27 8.69 15.60
N VAL A 231 -8.47 8.35 15.13
CA VAL A 231 -9.70 8.45 15.92
C VAL A 231 -9.68 7.50 17.11
N THR A 232 -9.29 6.24 16.94
CA THR A 232 -9.28 5.26 18.03
C THR A 232 -8.26 5.62 19.12
N TRP A 233 -7.08 6.10 18.74
CA TRP A 233 -6.06 6.50 19.70
C TRP A 233 -6.39 7.83 20.38
N HIS A 234 -7.13 8.72 19.73
CA HIS A 234 -7.63 9.96 20.34
C HIS A 234 -8.74 9.70 21.37
N ARG A 235 -9.54 8.63 21.21
CA ARG A 235 -10.56 8.25 22.19
C ARG A 235 -9.97 7.72 23.50
N LEU A 236 -8.75 7.17 23.46
CA LEU A 236 -8.04 6.76 24.66
C LEU A 236 -7.68 8.02 25.50
N PRO A 237 -7.99 8.06 26.80
CA PRO A 237 -7.72 9.22 27.66
C PRO A 237 -6.27 9.70 27.59
N GLU A 238 -6.06 11.02 27.61
CA GLU A 238 -4.73 11.64 27.45
C GLU A 238 -3.72 11.23 28.52
N ALA A 239 -4.19 10.94 29.74
CA ALA A 239 -3.36 10.48 30.85
C ALA A 239 -2.90 9.01 30.73
N SER A 240 -3.29 8.28 29.67
CA SER A 240 -2.88 6.89 29.49
C SER A 240 -1.44 6.77 28.99
N LYS A 241 -0.62 6.01 29.71
CA LYS A 241 0.78 5.75 29.33
C LYS A 241 0.92 5.00 27.99
N ALA A 242 -0.09 4.20 27.62
CA ALA A 242 -0.13 3.54 26.32
C ALA A 242 -0.26 4.52 25.13
N ARG A 243 -1.07 5.58 25.26
CA ARG A 243 -1.18 6.63 24.23
C ARG A 243 0.13 7.37 24.07
N GLU A 244 0.82 7.66 25.18
CA GLU A 244 2.13 8.31 25.19
C GLU A 244 3.18 7.47 24.45
N PHE A 245 3.22 6.16 24.73
CA PHE A 245 4.18 5.23 24.15
C PHE A 245 4.07 5.10 22.63
N ILE A 246 2.85 5.08 22.08
CA ILE A 246 2.63 4.88 20.63
C ILE A 246 2.45 6.19 19.85
N SER A 247 2.42 7.36 20.51
CA SER A 247 2.04 8.65 19.90
C SER A 247 2.86 8.98 18.64
N ASP A 248 4.16 8.69 18.66
CA ASP A 248 5.06 8.93 17.54
C ASP A 248 4.64 8.07 16.33
N HIS A 249 4.39 6.78 16.54
CA HIS A 249 3.99 5.85 15.48
C HIS A 249 2.61 6.19 14.92
N VAL A 250 1.66 6.60 15.78
CA VAL A 250 0.33 7.07 15.34
C VAL A 250 0.47 8.32 14.45
N SER A 251 1.33 9.26 14.84
CA SER A 251 1.60 10.47 14.04
C SER A 251 2.22 10.13 12.68
N PHE A 252 3.12 9.14 12.62
CA PHE A 252 3.67 8.66 11.36
C PHE A 252 2.66 7.93 10.48
N VAL A 253 1.81 7.06 11.06
CA VAL A 253 0.72 6.41 10.32
C VAL A 253 -0.27 7.43 9.77
N ALA A 254 -0.57 8.49 10.54
CA ALA A 254 -1.45 9.57 10.09
C ALA A 254 -0.88 10.38 8.91
N SER A 255 0.45 10.51 8.81
CA SER A 255 1.13 11.23 7.72
C SER A 255 1.47 10.36 6.49
N ALA A 256 1.35 9.03 6.61
CA ALA A 256 1.63 8.08 5.52
C ALA A 256 0.88 8.38 4.19
N PRO A 257 -0.41 8.77 4.19
CA PRO A 257 -1.10 9.14 2.95
C PRO A 257 -0.47 10.34 2.24
N GLY A 258 -0.06 11.35 3.01
CA GLY A 258 0.60 12.56 2.49
C GLY A 258 1.96 12.25 1.88
N LEU A 259 2.75 11.40 2.53
CA LEU A 259 4.03 10.92 2.00
C LEU A 259 3.86 10.12 0.72
N LEU A 260 2.84 9.25 0.65
CA LEU A 260 2.53 8.50 -0.56
C LEU A 260 2.07 9.43 -1.70
N LEU A 261 1.23 10.43 -1.41
CA LEU A 261 0.81 11.43 -2.39
C LEU A 261 2.01 12.22 -2.93
N LEU A 262 2.93 12.65 -2.05
CA LEU A 262 4.16 13.31 -2.46
C LEU A 262 4.99 12.41 -3.38
N CYS A 263 5.12 11.12 -3.05
CA CYS A 263 5.79 10.15 -3.92
C CYS A 263 5.10 10.04 -5.28
N MET A 264 3.78 9.96 -5.30
CA MET A 264 2.98 9.81 -6.51
C MET A 264 2.98 11.06 -7.40
N VAL A 265 3.22 12.25 -6.86
CA VAL A 265 3.26 13.50 -7.62
C VAL A 265 4.69 13.82 -8.08
N ALA A 266 5.67 13.70 -7.19
CA ALA A 266 7.02 14.20 -7.42
C ALA A 266 8.01 13.13 -7.91
N LEU A 267 7.95 11.90 -7.38
CA LEU A 267 8.99 10.89 -7.57
C LEU A 267 8.60 9.84 -8.63
N VAL A 268 7.40 9.27 -8.51
CA VAL A 268 6.84 8.26 -9.42
C VAL A 268 5.52 8.76 -10.00
N PRO A 269 5.56 9.82 -10.84
CA PRO A 269 4.41 10.63 -11.21
C PRO A 269 3.28 9.82 -11.86
N PHE A 270 2.10 9.73 -11.25
CA PHE A 270 0.96 8.99 -11.84
C PHE A 270 0.39 9.68 -13.09
N HIS A 271 0.53 11.00 -13.20
CA HIS A 271 0.05 11.81 -14.33
C HIS A 271 0.81 11.53 -15.65
N LYS A 272 1.89 10.73 -15.64
CA LYS A 272 2.71 10.41 -16.83
C LYS A 272 2.52 8.96 -17.27
N ARG A 273 1.51 8.74 -18.13
CA ARG A 273 1.04 7.39 -18.53
C ARG A 273 1.85 6.74 -19.67
N TYR A 274 2.38 7.49 -20.64
CA TYR A 274 2.99 6.91 -21.85
C TYR A 274 4.20 7.69 -22.33
N GLY A 275 5.35 7.05 -22.61
CA GLY A 275 6.56 7.63 -23.25
C GLY A 275 7.24 8.80 -22.51
N GLU A 276 6.48 9.47 -21.66
CA GLU A 276 6.73 10.65 -20.87
C GLU A 276 7.01 10.29 -19.41
N ALA A 277 6.85 9.01 -19.01
CA ALA A 277 7.11 8.53 -17.64
C ALA A 277 8.45 9.03 -17.09
N PHE A 278 9.42 9.18 -17.99
CA PHE A 278 10.45 10.19 -17.89
C PHE A 278 10.68 10.70 -19.28
N PRO A 279 10.39 11.96 -19.61
CA PRO A 279 10.62 12.38 -20.95
C PRO A 279 12.15 12.28 -21.16
N SER A 280 12.59 11.68 -22.25
CA SER A 280 14.01 11.71 -22.63
C SER A 280 14.48 13.13 -23.02
N GLU A 281 13.70 14.14 -22.68
CA GLU A 281 13.89 15.57 -22.87
C GLU A 281 13.01 16.29 -21.84
N GLY A 282 13.55 17.20 -21.05
CA GLY A 282 12.71 18.06 -20.22
C GLY A 282 11.69 18.80 -21.08
N ARG A 283 10.46 18.94 -20.56
CA ARG A 283 9.36 19.79 -21.07
C ARG A 283 8.89 19.46 -22.50
N ARG A 284 7.76 18.76 -22.64
CA ARG A 284 7.13 18.53 -23.95
C ARG A 284 5.78 19.19 -24.21
N TYR A 285 5.30 20.12 -23.38
CA TYR A 285 4.07 20.86 -23.73
C TYR A 285 4.07 22.39 -23.57
N GLU A 286 5.15 23.04 -23.12
CA GLU A 286 5.13 24.52 -22.98
C GLU A 286 6.20 25.30 -23.76
N THR A 287 7.05 24.66 -24.54
CA THR A 287 8.09 25.41 -25.27
C THR A 287 8.24 24.93 -26.71
N GLY A 288 7.31 25.36 -27.56
CA GLY A 288 7.52 25.48 -29.00
C GLY A 288 8.73 26.37 -29.38
N ARG A 289 9.40 27.01 -28.40
CA ARG A 289 10.58 27.88 -28.60
C ARG A 289 11.96 27.18 -28.52
N HIS A 290 12.04 25.92 -28.12
CA HIS A 290 13.32 25.19 -27.99
C HIS A 290 13.39 23.89 -28.79
N TRP A 291 12.63 23.80 -29.88
CA TRP A 291 13.02 22.90 -30.95
C TRP A 291 14.35 23.41 -31.48
N GLY A 292 15.41 22.59 -31.42
CA GLY A 292 16.71 22.88 -32.03
C GLY A 292 16.58 22.94 -33.55
N VAL A 293 15.82 23.92 -34.04
CA VAL A 293 15.66 24.25 -35.44
C VAL A 293 16.97 24.88 -35.86
N ARG A 294 17.81 24.09 -36.52
CA ARG A 294 18.88 24.68 -37.32
C ARG A 294 18.26 25.05 -38.66
N VAL A 295 18.06 26.34 -38.88
CA VAL A 295 17.78 26.88 -40.21
C VAL A 295 19.12 26.90 -40.94
N ARG A 296 19.26 26.11 -42.00
CA ARG A 296 20.41 26.21 -42.89
C ARG A 296 20.31 27.50 -43.71
N ARG A 297 21.42 27.99 -44.25
CA ARG A 297 21.45 29.19 -45.12
C ARG A 297 20.56 29.07 -46.37
N ASP A 298 20.13 27.86 -46.71
CA ASP A 298 19.20 27.53 -47.80
C ASP A 298 17.71 27.72 -47.42
N GLY A 299 17.40 28.22 -46.21
CA GLY A 299 16.03 28.45 -45.76
C GLY A 299 15.30 27.20 -45.28
N THR A 300 15.96 26.03 -45.26
CA THR A 300 15.33 24.79 -44.79
C THR A 300 15.51 24.63 -43.28
N ALA A 301 14.39 24.43 -42.57
CA ALA A 301 14.37 24.14 -41.14
C ALA A 301 14.40 22.63 -40.91
N ARG A 302 15.45 22.11 -40.27
CA ARG A 302 15.45 20.74 -39.72
C ARG A 302 15.30 20.78 -38.21
N VAL A 303 14.27 20.11 -37.72
CA VAL A 303 14.04 19.86 -36.29
C VAL A 303 14.82 18.61 -35.90
N GLY A 304 15.94 18.80 -35.19
CA GLY A 304 16.74 17.70 -34.68
C GLY A 304 16.47 17.46 -33.19
N VAL A 305 15.93 16.30 -32.84
CA VAL A 305 15.77 15.87 -31.44
C VAL A 305 17.09 15.26 -30.96
N LYS A 306 17.80 15.94 -30.06
CA LYS A 306 19.12 15.50 -29.57
C LYS A 306 18.94 14.54 -28.39
N HIS A 307 18.96 13.24 -28.66
CA HIS A 307 18.85 12.21 -27.63
C HIS A 307 20.15 12.03 -26.82
N THR A 308 20.29 12.72 -25.68
CA THR A 308 21.32 12.40 -24.67
C THR A 308 20.88 11.20 -23.82
N LYS A 309 21.18 9.98 -24.30
CA LYS A 309 20.76 8.71 -23.67
C LYS A 309 21.27 8.50 -22.24
N ARG A 310 22.46 8.99 -21.87
CA ARG A 310 23.09 8.70 -20.56
C ARG A 310 22.46 9.48 -19.39
N GLN A 311 22.23 10.79 -19.56
CA GLN A 311 21.65 11.65 -18.52
C GLN A 311 20.19 11.29 -18.20
N THR A 312 19.42 10.87 -19.20
CA THR A 312 18.01 10.48 -19.05
C THR A 312 17.87 9.15 -18.32
N VAL A 313 18.78 8.20 -18.55
CA VAL A 313 18.84 6.95 -17.78
C VAL A 313 19.23 7.24 -16.33
N LEU A 314 20.22 8.09 -16.07
CA LEU A 314 20.64 8.42 -14.71
C LEU A 314 19.52 9.06 -13.87
N LYS A 315 18.79 10.04 -14.41
CA LYS A 315 17.65 10.68 -13.72
C LYS A 315 16.53 9.68 -13.37
N ARG A 316 16.31 8.69 -14.23
CA ARG A 316 15.32 7.62 -14.03
C ARG A 316 15.71 6.71 -12.87
N TRP A 317 16.96 6.28 -12.85
CA TRP A 317 17.47 5.47 -11.74
C TRP A 317 17.47 6.26 -10.43
N ALA A 318 17.89 7.53 -10.46
CA ALA A 318 17.87 8.37 -9.27
C ALA A 318 16.46 8.53 -8.70
N SER A 319 15.47 8.84 -9.53
CA SER A 319 14.06 8.93 -9.10
C SER A 319 13.46 7.60 -8.67
N ALA A 320 13.83 6.49 -9.32
CA ALA A 320 13.44 5.15 -8.91
C ALA A 320 13.97 4.80 -7.53
N VAL A 321 15.25 5.08 -7.26
CA VAL A 321 15.91 4.82 -5.98
C VAL A 321 15.30 5.72 -4.90
N VAL A 322 15.21 7.03 -5.13
CA VAL A 322 14.63 7.97 -4.16
C VAL A 322 13.16 7.63 -3.89
N GLY A 323 12.36 7.41 -4.95
CA GLY A 323 10.97 6.97 -4.82
C GLY A 323 10.85 5.64 -4.07
N GLY A 324 11.68 4.66 -4.41
CA GLY A 324 11.71 3.36 -3.74
C GLY A 324 12.06 3.48 -2.25
N ILE A 325 13.01 4.34 -1.88
CA ILE A 325 13.39 4.59 -0.48
C ILE A 325 12.21 5.21 0.29
N VAL A 326 11.55 6.24 -0.26
CA VAL A 326 10.42 6.88 0.44
C VAL A 326 9.22 5.94 0.54
N LEU A 327 8.92 5.18 -0.52
CA LEU A 327 7.85 4.17 -0.46
C LEU A 327 8.19 3.07 0.55
N ALA A 328 9.43 2.56 0.56
CA ALA A 328 9.89 1.59 1.55
C ALA A 328 9.78 2.15 2.97
N TYR A 329 10.12 3.42 3.19
CA TYR A 329 9.96 4.09 4.47
C TYR A 329 8.50 4.08 4.94
N VAL A 330 7.54 4.43 4.07
CA VAL A 330 6.10 4.38 4.40
C VAL A 330 5.67 2.98 4.84
N THR A 331 6.16 1.93 4.16
CA THR A 331 5.83 0.55 4.53
C THR A 331 6.49 0.12 5.84
N LEU A 332 7.74 0.54 6.07
CA LEU A 332 8.50 0.23 7.26
C LEU A 332 7.83 0.83 8.50
N VAL A 333 7.35 2.08 8.40
CA VAL A 333 6.56 2.75 9.45
C VAL A 333 5.33 1.93 9.84
N GLN A 334 4.59 1.37 8.88
CA GLN A 334 3.43 0.53 9.18
C GLN A 334 3.83 -0.75 9.90
N PHE A 335 4.90 -1.42 9.48
CA PHE A 335 5.44 -2.58 10.20
C PHE A 335 5.91 -2.22 11.61
N ALA A 336 6.54 -1.06 11.79
CA ALA A 336 6.98 -0.59 13.10
C ALA A 336 5.79 -0.28 14.02
N TYR A 337 4.74 0.35 13.52
CA TYR A 337 3.48 0.54 14.24
C TYR A 337 2.90 -0.78 14.72
N TRP A 338 2.76 -1.77 13.82
CA TRP A 338 2.24 -3.09 14.17
C TRP A 338 3.12 -3.83 15.18
N ALA A 339 4.44 -3.71 15.09
CA ALA A 339 5.34 -4.29 16.07
C ALA A 339 5.10 -3.72 17.48
N ARG A 340 5.01 -2.38 17.60
CA ARG A 340 4.72 -1.72 18.88
C ARG A 340 3.32 -2.04 19.41
N PHE A 341 2.32 -2.08 18.54
CA PHE A 341 0.97 -2.48 18.91
C PHE A 341 0.94 -3.90 19.50
N LEU A 342 1.61 -4.85 18.85
CA LEU A 342 1.66 -6.25 19.30
C LEU A 342 2.49 -6.44 20.58
N GLU A 343 3.43 -5.55 20.89
CA GLU A 343 4.15 -5.56 22.18
C GLU A 343 3.26 -5.19 23.38
N MET A 344 2.12 -4.53 23.14
CA MET A 344 1.22 -4.06 24.20
C MET A 344 -0.05 -4.89 24.35
N SER A 345 -0.49 -5.55 23.28
CA SER A 345 -1.84 -6.12 23.19
C SER A 345 -2.15 -7.35 24.07
N GLY A 346 -1.15 -8.09 24.55
CA GLY A 346 -1.38 -9.32 25.32
C GLY A 346 -2.30 -10.32 24.62
N VAL A 347 -3.25 -10.91 25.34
CA VAL A 347 -4.30 -11.76 24.73
C VAL A 347 -5.47 -10.97 24.10
N LEU A 348 -5.48 -9.63 24.20
CA LEU A 348 -6.54 -8.80 23.60
C LEU A 348 -6.47 -8.78 22.07
N PHE A 349 -5.33 -9.14 21.47
CA PHE A 349 -5.19 -9.32 20.03
C PHE A 349 -4.75 -10.75 19.71
N CYS A 350 -5.73 -11.62 19.53
CA CYS A 350 -5.57 -13.03 19.23
C CYS A 350 -6.36 -13.38 17.95
N PRO A 351 -5.87 -13.02 16.75
CA PRO A 351 -6.59 -13.30 15.51
C PRO A 351 -6.54 -14.80 15.16
N PRO A 352 -7.69 -15.45 14.92
CA PRO A 352 -7.77 -16.83 14.48
C PRO A 352 -7.47 -16.95 12.97
N LYS A 353 -7.16 -18.17 12.52
CA LYS A 353 -7.05 -18.54 11.09
C LYS A 353 -6.13 -17.62 10.26
N LEU A 354 -4.97 -17.21 10.81
CA LEU A 354 -3.98 -16.36 10.13
C LEU A 354 -3.59 -16.84 8.72
N VAL A 355 -3.53 -18.15 8.51
CA VAL A 355 -3.19 -18.73 7.21
C VAL A 355 -4.32 -18.47 6.19
N SER A 356 -5.57 -18.70 6.59
CA SER A 356 -6.73 -18.49 5.72
C SER A 356 -6.89 -17.02 5.34
N THR A 357 -6.69 -16.09 6.28
CA THR A 357 -6.73 -14.65 6.00
C THR A 357 -5.58 -14.23 5.08
N GLY A 358 -4.38 -14.77 5.28
CA GLY A 358 -3.24 -14.58 4.38
C GLY A 358 -3.50 -15.03 2.94
N ILE A 359 -4.16 -16.17 2.74
CA ILE A 359 -4.55 -16.67 1.42
C ILE A 359 -5.55 -15.72 0.76
N VAL A 360 -6.59 -15.29 1.49
CA VAL A 360 -7.59 -14.33 1.00
C VAL A 360 -6.90 -13.04 0.55
N TRP A 361 -6.03 -12.46 1.37
CA TRP A 361 -5.28 -11.26 1.00
C TRP A 361 -4.43 -11.46 -0.25
N THR A 362 -3.76 -12.61 -0.37
CA THR A 362 -2.95 -12.94 -1.55
C THR A 362 -3.81 -12.98 -2.81
N VAL A 363 -4.89 -13.76 -2.81
CA VAL A 363 -5.75 -13.96 -3.99
C VAL A 363 -6.36 -12.64 -4.47
N PHE A 364 -6.96 -11.87 -3.56
CA PHE A 364 -7.61 -10.62 -3.92
C PHE A 364 -6.60 -9.53 -4.31
N THR A 365 -5.41 -9.50 -3.70
CA THR A 365 -4.36 -8.56 -4.12
C THR A 365 -3.87 -8.88 -5.53
N LEU A 366 -3.62 -10.17 -5.83
CA LEU A 366 -3.21 -10.58 -7.17
C LEU A 366 -4.32 -10.27 -8.21
N ALA A 367 -5.59 -10.49 -7.87
CA ALA A 367 -6.71 -10.12 -8.74
C ALA A 367 -6.75 -8.60 -9.02
N GLY A 368 -6.54 -7.78 -7.99
CA GLY A 368 -6.42 -6.33 -8.14
C GLY A 368 -5.24 -5.91 -9.01
N LEU A 369 -4.10 -6.61 -8.93
CA LEU A 369 -2.93 -6.38 -9.78
C LEU A 369 -3.19 -6.76 -11.25
N VAL A 370 -3.88 -7.89 -11.50
CA VAL A 370 -4.34 -8.27 -12.84
C VAL A 370 -5.22 -7.18 -13.42
N ALA A 371 -6.20 -6.69 -12.65
CA ALA A 371 -7.10 -5.62 -13.11
C ALA A 371 -6.34 -4.33 -13.45
N GLY A 372 -5.36 -3.96 -12.63
CA GLY A 372 -4.45 -2.84 -12.89
C GLY A 372 -3.71 -2.98 -14.22
N ALA A 373 -3.09 -4.15 -14.46
CA ALA A 373 -2.32 -4.42 -15.66
C ALA A 373 -3.17 -4.75 -16.90
N ALA A 374 -4.45 -5.11 -16.73
CA ALA A 374 -5.40 -5.33 -17.81
C ALA A 374 -5.92 -4.03 -18.45
N SER A 375 -5.65 -2.87 -17.83
CA SER A 375 -6.13 -1.56 -18.26
C SER A 375 -5.32 -0.89 -19.37
#